data_AF-A0A0N0TAJ2-F1
#
_entry.id   AF-A0A0N0TAJ2-F1
#
_cell.length_a   1.000
_cell.length_b   1.000
_cell.length_c   1.000
_cell.angle_alpha   90.00
_cell.angle_beta   90.00
_cell.angle_gamma   90.00
#
_symmetry.space_group_name_H-M   'P 1'
#
loop_
_entity.id
_entity.type
_entity.pdbx_description
1 polymer ?
#
loop_
_entity_poly.entity_id
_entity_poly.type
_entity_poly.pdbx_seq_one_letter_code
_entity_poly.pdbx_strand_id
1 'polypeptide(L)'
;MSEIAEIGAEYSVPDGLSMDEAACMPVAWGTAYRMLFTQAGVRAGDQVLVQGAGGGVSSAAIELDLAAGAVVYATSRSPEKALPPRS
;
A
#
# COMPACT_ATOMS: atom_id res chain seq x y z
N MET A 1 39.45 -7.31 2.34
CA MET A 1 38.14 -7.90 2.69
C MET A 1 37.10 -6.98 2.10
N SER A 2 36.43 -7.40 1.03
CA SER A 2 35.39 -6.61 0.36
C SER A 2 34.20 -6.48 1.31
N GLU A 3 33.90 -5.26 1.71
CA GLU A 3 32.69 -4.90 2.44
C GLU A 3 31.52 -5.06 1.47
N ILE A 4 30.73 -6.11 1.69
CA ILE A 4 29.46 -6.29 0.99
C ILE A 4 28.53 -5.27 1.65
N ALA A 5 28.38 -4.09 1.05
CA ALA A 5 27.34 -3.16 1.45
C ALA A 5 25.99 -3.85 1.21
N GLU A 6 25.25 -4.11 2.28
CA GLU A 6 23.88 -4.60 2.19
C GLU A 6 23.06 -3.58 1.39
N ILE A 7 22.60 -3.96 0.19
CA ILE A 7 21.75 -3.11 -0.64
C ILE A 7 20.32 -3.26 -0.11
N GLY A 8 20.07 -2.75 1.10
CA GLY A 8 18.75 -2.62 1.68
C GLY A 8 18.26 -1.17 1.54
N ALA A 9 16.97 -0.98 1.29
CA ALA A 9 16.38 0.35 1.42
C ALA A 9 16.26 0.66 2.93
N GLU A 10 17.17 1.47 3.44
CA GLU A 10 17.17 1.94 4.83
C GLU A 10 16.20 3.12 4.96
N TYR A 11 15.30 3.04 5.94
CA TYR A 11 14.29 4.05 6.20
C TYR A 11 14.36 4.48 7.66
N SER A 12 14.36 5.79 7.90
CA SER A 12 14.15 6.31 9.25
C SER A 12 12.72 5.97 9.70
N VAL A 13 12.59 5.42 10.91
CA VAL A 13 11.28 5.16 11.51
C VAL A 13 10.64 6.51 11.87
N PRO A 14 9.45 6.85 11.34
CA PRO A 14 8.78 8.09 11.70
C PRO A 14 8.37 8.11 13.18
N ASP A 15 8.34 9.31 13.76
CA ASP A 15 7.88 9.51 15.13
C ASP A 15 6.44 9.01 15.30
N GLY A 16 6.22 8.20 16.34
CA GLY A 16 4.89 7.65 16.66
C GLY A 16 4.61 6.25 16.11
N LEU A 17 5.51 5.65 15.33
CA LEU A 17 5.45 4.24 14.94
C LEU A 17 6.34 3.40 15.84
N SER A 18 5.81 2.27 16.31
CA SER A 18 6.65 1.22 16.89
C SER A 18 7.53 0.56 15.83
N MET A 19 8.61 -0.10 16.28
CA MET A 19 9.48 -0.83 15.36
C MET A 19 8.74 -1.95 14.60
N ASP A 20 7.78 -2.60 15.26
CA ASP A 20 6.98 -3.67 14.65
C ASP A 20 6.07 -3.12 13.53
N GLU A 21 5.42 -1.99 13.77
CA GLU A 21 4.63 -1.30 12.75
C GLU A 21 5.53 -0.83 11.60
N ALA A 22 6.67 -0.22 11.91
CA ALA A 22 7.61 0.27 10.89
C ALA A 22 8.18 -0.88 10.05
N ALA A 23 8.49 -2.04 10.64
CA ALA A 23 9.08 -3.18 9.94
C ALA A 23 8.13 -3.83 8.92
N CYS A 24 6.82 -3.77 9.14
CA CYS A 24 5.84 -4.38 8.22
C CYS A 24 5.51 -3.51 6.99
N MET A 25 5.81 -2.22 7.03
CA MET A 25 5.43 -1.27 5.98
C MET A 25 6.22 -1.43 4.67
N PRO A 26 7.57 -1.53 4.66
CA PRO A 26 8.37 -1.37 3.43
C PRO A 26 7.98 -2.32 2.31
N VAL A 27 7.78 -3.59 2.62
CA VAL A 27 7.43 -4.60 1.61
C VAL A 27 6.03 -4.36 1.07
N ALA A 28 5.04 -4.19 1.94
CA ALA A 28 3.64 -4.03 1.53
C ALA A 28 3.41 -2.73 0.75
N TRP A 29 3.88 -1.61 1.30
CA TRP A 29 3.72 -0.28 0.72
C TRP A 29 4.59 -0.08 -0.51
N GLY A 30 5.85 -0.54 -0.49
CA GLY A 30 6.73 -0.47 -1.66
C GLY A 30 6.20 -1.29 -2.84
N THR A 31 5.63 -2.47 -2.56
CA THR A 31 4.98 -3.30 -3.60
C THR A 31 3.77 -2.58 -4.18
N ALA A 32 2.85 -2.10 -3.33
CA ALA A 32 1.66 -1.38 -3.76
C ALA A 32 2.02 -0.12 -4.58
N TYR A 33 2.95 0.71 -4.08
CA TYR A 33 3.38 1.93 -4.77
C TYR A 33 3.95 1.63 -6.16
N ARG A 34 4.83 0.63 -6.28
CA ARG A 34 5.40 0.25 -7.58
C ARG A 34 4.31 -0.21 -8.55
N MET A 35 3.36 -1.02 -8.09
CA MET A 35 2.24 -1.48 -8.92
C MET A 35 1.39 -0.32 -9.41
N LEU A 36 1.01 0.60 -8.52
CA LEU A 36 0.07 1.68 -8.83
C LEU A 36 0.71 2.79 -9.66
N PHE A 37 1.85 3.32 -9.23
CA PHE A 37 2.38 4.57 -9.81
C PHE A 37 3.53 4.35 -10.78
N THR A 38 4.27 3.25 -10.66
CA THR A 38 5.35 2.93 -11.60
C THR A 38 4.86 2.07 -12.76
N GLN A 39 4.04 1.05 -12.49
CA GLN A 39 3.60 0.10 -13.51
C GLN A 39 2.27 0.50 -14.15
N ALA A 40 1.24 0.81 -13.36
CA ALA A 40 -0.10 1.13 -13.87
C ALA A 40 -0.26 2.63 -14.21
N GLY A 41 0.49 3.50 -13.53
CA GLY A 41 0.42 4.95 -13.75
C GLY A 41 -0.90 5.58 -13.30
N VAL A 42 -1.46 5.10 -12.18
CA VAL A 42 -2.75 5.55 -11.63
C VAL A 42 -2.77 7.06 -11.40
N ARG A 43 -3.89 7.69 -11.76
CA ARG A 43 -4.16 9.12 -11.61
C ARG A 43 -5.51 9.35 -10.94
N ALA A 44 -5.73 10.59 -10.48
CA ALA A 44 -7.01 11.02 -9.96
C ALA A 44 -8.15 10.76 -10.97
N GLY A 45 -9.25 10.18 -10.48
CA GLY A 45 -10.40 9.80 -11.29
C GLY A 45 -10.33 8.40 -11.91
N ASP A 46 -9.17 7.74 -11.93
CA ASP A 46 -9.06 6.35 -12.41
C ASP A 46 -9.86 5.41 -11.52
N GLN A 47 -10.37 4.32 -12.10
CA GLN A 47 -11.09 3.29 -11.37
C GLN A 47 -10.18 2.11 -11.09
N VAL A 48 -9.97 1.79 -9.81
CA VAL A 48 -9.06 0.72 -9.39
C VAL A 48 -9.84 -0.36 -8.66
N LEU A 49 -9.63 -1.61 -9.06
CA LEU A 49 -10.22 -2.78 -8.43
C LEU A 49 -9.14 -3.54 -7.65
N VAL A 50 -9.25 -3.53 -6.32
CA VAL A 50 -8.38 -4.25 -5.41
C VAL A 50 -9.01 -5.61 -5.08
N GLN A 51 -8.32 -6.69 -5.47
CA GLN A 51 -8.77 -8.05 -5.19
C GLN A 51 -8.37 -8.47 -3.77
N GLY A 52 -9.35 -8.77 -2.92
CA GLY A 52 -9.13 -9.28 -1.57
C GLY A 52 -8.70 -8.21 -0.55
N ALA A 53 -9.66 -7.45 -0.03
CA ALA A 53 -9.47 -6.53 1.08
C ALA A 53 -9.14 -7.31 2.37
N GLY A 54 -7.96 -7.06 2.93
CA GLY A 54 -7.56 -7.60 4.24
C GLY A 54 -6.14 -8.13 4.35
N GLY A 55 -5.28 -7.95 3.34
CA GLY A 55 -3.84 -8.21 3.43
C GLY A 55 -3.05 -6.91 3.35
N GLY A 56 -1.79 -6.92 3.82
CA GLY A 56 -0.98 -5.69 3.91
C GLY A 56 -0.84 -4.91 2.60
N VAL A 57 -0.63 -5.61 1.47
CA VAL A 57 -0.54 -4.96 0.15
C VAL A 57 -1.87 -4.38 -0.30
N SER A 58 -2.99 -5.09 -0.10
CA SER A 58 -4.30 -4.60 -0.51
C SER A 58 -4.75 -3.40 0.35
N SER A 59 -4.45 -3.42 1.64
CA SER A 59 -4.65 -2.25 2.52
C SER A 59 -3.81 -1.06 2.07
N ALA A 60 -2.51 -1.25 1.81
CA ALA A 60 -1.65 -0.17 1.33
C ALA A 60 -2.10 0.37 -0.04
N ALA A 61 -2.51 -0.50 -0.97
CA ALA A 61 -3.03 -0.09 -2.27
C ALA A 61 -4.28 0.77 -2.15
N ILE A 62 -5.26 0.35 -1.33
CA ILE A 62 -6.49 1.12 -1.08
C ILE A 62 -6.16 2.53 -0.58
N GLU A 63 -5.29 2.66 0.43
CA GLU A 63 -4.93 3.97 0.99
C GLU A 63 -4.21 4.85 -0.04
N LEU A 64 -3.28 4.28 -0.81
CA LEU A 64 -2.55 5.01 -1.86
C LEU A 64 -3.47 5.46 -3.00
N ASP A 65 -4.38 4.60 -3.46
CA ASP A 65 -5.34 4.93 -4.51
C ASP A 65 -6.31 6.04 -4.07
N LEU A 66 -6.83 5.96 -2.84
CA LEU A 66 -7.68 7.01 -2.26
C LEU A 66 -6.92 8.33 -2.16
N ALA A 67 -5.68 8.30 -1.67
CA ALA A 67 -4.82 9.49 -1.58
C ALA A 67 -4.48 10.07 -2.97
N ALA A 68 -4.37 9.24 -3.99
CA ALA A 68 -4.18 9.65 -5.39
C ALA A 68 -5.46 10.21 -6.04
N GLY A 69 -6.61 10.17 -5.35
CA GLY A 69 -7.90 10.62 -5.85
C GLY A 69 -8.56 9.63 -6.81
N ALA A 70 -8.17 8.36 -6.76
CA ALA A 70 -8.78 7.30 -7.56
C ALA A 70 -10.11 6.81 -6.94
N VAL A 71 -10.90 6.15 -7.77
CA VAL A 71 -12.18 5.51 -7.45
C VAL A 71 -11.90 4.05 -7.13
N VAL A 72 -11.84 3.71 -5.84
CA VAL A 72 -11.49 2.36 -5.39
C VAL A 72 -12.71 1.45 -5.26
N TYR A 73 -12.57 0.22 -5.73
CA TYR A 73 -13.45 -0.92 -5.50
C TYR A 73 -12.64 -2.04 -4.88
N ALA A 74 -13.19 -2.75 -3.89
CA ALA A 74 -12.50 -3.86 -3.26
C ALA A 74 -13.41 -5.07 -3.10
N THR A 75 -12.87 -6.27 -3.38
CA THR A 75 -13.57 -7.53 -3.12
C THR A 75 -13.15 -8.07 -1.76
N SER A 76 -14.07 -8.66 -0.99
CA SER A 76 -13.75 -9.31 0.29
C SER A 76 -14.61 -10.55 0.47
N ARG A 77 -14.09 -11.53 1.22
CA ARG A 77 -14.87 -12.68 1.72
C ARG A 77 -15.58 -12.38 3.06
N SER A 78 -15.24 -11.23 3.64
CA SER A 78 -15.64 -10.75 4.95
C SER A 78 -16.38 -9.42 4.78
N PRO A 79 -17.71 -9.36 4.99
CA PRO A 79 -18.48 -8.13 4.85
C PRO A 79 -18.00 -7.02 5.79
N GLU A 80 -17.41 -7.36 6.94
CA GLU A 80 -16.82 -6.42 7.89
C GLU A 80 -15.59 -5.67 7.34
N LYS A 81 -15.00 -6.14 6.22
CA LYS A 81 -13.85 -5.50 5.56
C LYS A 81 -14.26 -4.69 4.32
N ALA A 82 -15.56 -4.44 4.15
CA ALA A 82 -16.07 -3.61 3.07
C ALA A 82 -15.60 -2.16 3.23
N LEU A 83 -15.33 -1.49 2.11
CA LEU A 83 -15.06 -0.06 2.10
C LEU A 83 -16.32 0.71 2.54
N PRO A 84 -16.16 1.79 3.32
CA PRO A 84 -17.28 2.65 3.66
C PRO A 84 -17.90 3.25 2.38
N PRO A 85 -19.23 3.51 2.38
CA PRO A 85 -19.88 4.18 1.27
C PRO A 85 -19.30 5.59 1.07
N ARG A 86 -19.09 5.98 -0.19
CA ARG A 86 -18.63 7.33 -0.54
C ARG A 86 -19.79 8.34 -0.41
N SER A 87 -19.50 9.49 0.20
CA SER A 87 -20.37 10.66 0.29
C SER A 87 -20.36 11.49 -0.99
#